data_AF-C4KGC8-F1
#
_entry.id   AF-C4KGC8-F1
#
_cell.length_a   1.000
_cell.length_b   1.000
_cell.length_c   1.000
_cell.angle_alpha   90.00
_cell.angle_beta   90.00
_cell.angle_gamma   90.00
#
_symmetry.space_group_name_H-M   'P 1'
#
loop_
_entity.id
_entity.type
_entity.pdbx_description
1 polymer ?
#
loop_
_entity_poly.entity_id
_entity_poly.type
_entity_poly.pdbx_seq_one_letter_code
_entity_poly.pdbx_strand_id
1 'polypeptide(L)'
;MKGTNTIYIIISSILLAYIMQIFVLYPFTAVAIGIPLGLLSRKYSAIGGFLIGFLSSLSLYLIYPINAVNKIAEIIGQLIGINPLLVVLLYPLIYGTISLISALLFYYIVRLNK
;
A
#
# COMPACT_ATOMS: atom_id res chain seq x y z
N MET A 1 14.90 -5.97 18.41
CA MET A 1 13.49 -6.41 18.48
C MET A 1 13.48 -7.92 18.35
N LYS A 2 12.78 -8.65 19.23
CA LYS A 2 12.59 -10.10 19.07
C LYS A 2 11.75 -10.35 17.81
N GLY A 3 12.03 -11.42 17.07
CA GLY A 3 11.35 -11.72 15.79
C GLY A 3 9.81 -11.73 15.88
N THR A 4 9.27 -12.14 17.02
CA THR A 4 7.83 -12.11 17.33
C THR A 4 7.20 -10.73 17.16
N ASN A 5 7.88 -9.66 17.57
CA ASN A 5 7.34 -8.29 17.45
C ASN A 5 7.28 -7.84 15.98
N THR A 6 8.23 -8.28 15.15
CA THR A 6 8.25 -7.96 13.71
C THR A 6 7.05 -8.57 13.00
N ILE A 7 6.68 -9.81 13.34
CA ILE A 7 5.53 -10.49 12.74
C ILE A 7 4.23 -9.74 13.06
N TYR A 8 4.01 -9.34 14.31
CA TYR A 8 2.83 -8.57 14.69
C TYR A 8 2.74 -7.22 13.96
N ILE A 9 3.88 -6.54 13.77
CA ILE A 9 3.93 -5.30 12.99
C ILE A 9 3.50 -5.54 11.55
N ILE A 10 4.02 -6.58 10.90
CA ILE A 10 3.66 -6.90 9.51
C ILE A 10 2.16 -7.26 9.39
N ILE A 11 1.67 -8.14 10.27
CA ILE A 11 0.26 -8.57 10.24
C ILE A 11 -0.69 -7.40 10.48
N SER A 12 -0.42 -6.57 11.50
CA SER A 12 -1.24 -5.38 11.78
C SER A 12 -1.25 -4.40 10.61
N SER A 13 -0.13 -4.22 9.92
CA SER A 13 -0.02 -3.37 8.73
C SER A 13 -0.86 -3.89 7.57
N ILE A 14 -0.85 -5.22 7.33
CA ILE A 14 -1.67 -5.85 6.30
C ILE A 14 -3.16 -5.70 6.61
N LEU A 15 -3.57 -5.98 7.84
CA LEU A 15 -4.97 -5.81 8.27
C LEU A 15 -5.43 -4.37 8.09
N LEU A 16 -4.60 -3.41 8.51
CA LEU A 16 -4.90 -2.00 8.36
C LEU A 16 -5.02 -1.59 6.89
N ALA A 17 -4.16 -2.14 6.02
CA ALA A 17 -4.23 -1.89 4.58
C ALA A 17 -5.57 -2.34 3.98
N TYR A 18 -6.07 -3.51 4.35
CA TYR A 18 -7.37 -4.00 3.86
C TYR A 18 -8.54 -3.21 4.45
N ILE A 19 -8.53 -2.94 5.76
CA ILE A 19 -9.58 -2.13 6.42
C ILE A 19 -9.70 -0.79 5.72
N MET A 20 -8.58 -0.10 5.52
CA MET A 20 -8.59 1.22 4.91
C MET A 20 -9.10 1.20 3.46
N GLN A 21 -8.67 0.22 2.66
CA GLN A 21 -9.09 0.16 1.25
C GLN A 21 -10.55 -0.27 1.08
N ILE A 22 -11.07 -1.15 1.94
CA ILE A 22 -12.44 -1.64 1.84
C ILE A 22 -13.45 -0.62 2.38
N PHE A 23 -13.14 0.02 3.51
CA PHE A 23 -14.10 0.88 4.20
C PHE A 23 -13.97 2.37 3.87
N VAL A 24 -12.78 2.84 3.49
CA VAL A 24 -12.53 4.28 3.28
C VAL A 24 -12.36 4.63 1.80
N LEU A 25 -11.94 3.69 0.94
CA LEU A 25 -11.95 3.81 -0.53
C LEU A 25 -11.08 4.93 -1.13
N TYR A 26 -10.19 5.55 -0.36
CA TYR A 26 -9.31 6.62 -0.85
C TYR A 26 -7.82 6.27 -0.74
N PRO A 27 -6.97 6.61 -1.73
CA PRO A 27 -5.56 6.21 -1.72
C PRO A 27 -4.72 6.85 -0.60
N PHE A 28 -5.12 8.02 -0.07
CA PHE A 28 -4.40 8.66 1.04
C PHE A 28 -4.42 7.84 2.33
N THR A 29 -5.34 6.87 2.46
CA THR A 29 -5.45 6.03 3.65
C THR A 29 -4.28 5.07 3.80
N ALA A 30 -3.48 4.89 2.74
CA ALA A 30 -2.20 4.21 2.79
C ALA A 30 -1.25 4.78 3.85
N VAL A 31 -1.43 6.06 4.24
CA VAL A 31 -0.65 6.68 5.32
C VAL A 31 -0.75 5.89 6.62
N ALA A 32 -1.95 5.37 6.97
CA ALA A 32 -2.15 4.64 8.22
C ALA A 32 -1.30 3.37 8.31
N ILE A 33 -1.05 2.70 7.18
CA ILE A 33 -0.23 1.49 7.08
C ILE A 33 1.22 1.76 7.53
N GLY A 34 1.72 2.97 7.25
CA GLY A 34 3.07 3.37 7.62
C GLY A 34 3.31 3.47 9.13
N ILE A 35 2.25 3.65 9.94
CA ILE A 35 2.35 3.83 11.40
C ILE A 35 3.02 2.64 12.08
N PRO A 36 2.48 1.41 12.01
CA PRO A 36 3.12 0.23 12.60
C PRO A 36 4.49 -0.06 11.96
N LEU A 37 4.62 0.14 10.65
CA LEU A 37 5.85 -0.14 9.92
C LEU A 37 7.02 0.75 10.31
N GLY A 38 6.77 1.98 10.76
CA GLY A 38 7.80 2.88 11.28
C GLY A 38 8.58 2.33 12.47
N LEU A 39 8.06 1.31 13.16
CA LEU A 39 8.76 0.64 14.26
C LEU A 39 9.91 -0.28 13.79
N LEU A 40 9.97 -0.62 12.50
CA LEU A 40 10.99 -1.49 11.94
C LEU A 40 12.32 -0.75 11.69
N SER A 41 13.33 -1.45 11.14
CA SER A 41 14.53 -0.76 10.64
C SER A 41 14.18 0.06 9.40
N ARG A 42 14.98 1.09 9.06
CA ARG A 42 14.76 1.94 7.88
C ARG A 42 14.50 1.13 6.60
N LYS A 43 15.35 0.12 6.34
CA LYS A 43 15.24 -0.76 5.17
C LYS A 43 13.93 -1.54 5.16
N TYR A 44 13.55 -2.14 6.28
CA TYR A 44 12.32 -2.94 6.38
C TYR A 44 11.06 -2.08 6.42
N SER A 45 11.13 -0.85 6.93
CA SER A 45 10.02 0.11 6.90
C SER A 45 9.72 0.52 5.46
N ALA A 46 10.76 0.86 4.67
CA ALA A 46 10.58 1.24 3.27
C ALA A 46 10.06 0.08 2.40
N ILE A 47 10.75 -1.07 2.45
CA ILE A 47 10.38 -2.24 1.64
C ILE A 47 9.02 -2.78 2.08
N GLY A 48 8.79 -2.90 3.39
CA GLY A 48 7.51 -3.36 3.93
C GLY A 48 6.37 -2.39 3.58
N GLY A 49 6.59 -1.08 3.69
CA GLY A 49 5.61 -0.06 3.32
C GLY A 49 5.18 -0.17 1.87
N PHE A 50 6.16 -0.24 0.97
CA PHE A 50 5.86 -0.40 -0.45
C PHE A 50 5.17 -1.73 -0.75
N LEU A 51 5.75 -2.86 -0.32
CA LEU A 51 5.22 -4.18 -0.66
C LEU A 51 3.83 -4.43 -0.07
N ILE A 52 3.60 -4.06 1.20
CA ILE A 52 2.29 -4.23 1.83
C ILE A 52 1.25 -3.35 1.14
N GLY A 53 1.57 -2.08 0.87
CA GLY A 53 0.66 -1.19 0.15
C GLY A 53 0.37 -1.71 -1.26
N PHE A 54 1.40 -1.98 -2.05
CA PHE A 54 1.28 -2.44 -3.43
C PHE A 54 0.52 -3.78 -3.53
N LEU A 55 0.94 -4.80 -2.78
CA LEU A 55 0.36 -6.13 -2.88
C LEU A 55 -1.07 -6.19 -2.33
N SER A 56 -1.39 -5.43 -1.27
CA SER A 56 -2.76 -5.37 -0.75
C SER A 56 -3.70 -4.68 -1.74
N SER A 57 -3.27 -3.62 -2.41
CA SER A 57 -4.08 -2.99 -3.46
C SER A 57 -4.24 -3.87 -4.68
N LEU A 58 -3.16 -4.54 -5.10
CA LEU A 58 -3.20 -5.43 -6.26
C LEU A 58 -4.09 -6.65 -6.00
N SER A 59 -4.07 -7.21 -4.80
CA SER A 59 -4.90 -8.38 -4.45
C SER A 59 -6.39 -8.05 -4.41
N LEU A 60 -6.79 -6.78 -4.20
CA LEU A 60 -8.19 -6.37 -4.29
C LEU A 60 -8.78 -6.61 -5.69
N TYR A 61 -7.96 -6.56 -6.74
CA TYR A 61 -8.42 -6.90 -8.09
C TYR A 61 -8.78 -8.37 -8.29
N LEU A 62 -8.39 -9.26 -7.36
CA LEU A 62 -8.87 -10.64 -7.33
C LEU A 62 -10.28 -10.74 -6.74
N ILE A 63 -10.69 -9.75 -5.95
CA ILE A 63 -12.00 -9.68 -5.30
C ILE A 63 -12.99 -8.91 -6.20
N TYR A 64 -12.52 -7.86 -6.88
CA TYR A 64 -13.30 -7.18 -7.90
C TYR A 64 -13.36 -7.99 -9.20
N PRO A 65 -14.47 -7.95 -9.96
CA PRO A 65 -14.58 -8.66 -11.22
C PRO A 65 -13.53 -8.15 -12.21
N ILE A 66 -12.52 -8.99 -12.50
CA ILE A 66 -11.35 -8.62 -13.32
C ILE A 66 -11.74 -8.09 -14.71
N ASN A 67 -12.83 -8.62 -15.27
CA ASN A 67 -13.38 -8.17 -16.56
C ASN A 67 -13.84 -6.71 -16.50
N ALA A 68 -14.42 -6.27 -15.37
CA ALA A 68 -14.84 -4.89 -15.20
C ALA A 68 -13.63 -3.96 -15.02
N VAL A 69 -12.63 -4.38 -14.24
CA VAL A 69 -11.38 -3.63 -14.04
C VAL A 69 -10.66 -3.44 -15.38
N ASN A 70 -10.52 -4.50 -16.17
CA ASN A 70 -9.88 -4.45 -17.48
C ASN A 70 -10.65 -3.55 -18.46
N LYS A 71 -11.99 -3.65 -18.49
CA LYS A 71 -12.82 -2.80 -19.36
C LYS A 71 -12.68 -1.31 -19.01
N ILE A 72 -12.65 -0.97 -17.73
CA ILE A 72 -12.41 0.40 -17.27
C ILE A 72 -11.00 0.86 -17.65
N ALA A 73 -10.00 0.00 -17.45
CA ALA A 73 -8.61 0.30 -17.80
C ALA A 73 -8.42 0.51 -19.31
N GLU A 74 -9.13 -0.25 -20.16
CA GLU A 74 -9.13 -0.06 -21.61
C GLU A 74 -9.73 1.28 -22.00
N ILE A 75 -10.89 1.64 -21.46
CA ILE A 75 -11.55 2.92 -21.74
C ILE A 75 -10.65 4.08 -21.33
N ILE A 76 -10.14 4.05 -20.09
CA ILE A 76 -9.24 5.10 -19.60
C ILE A 76 -7.97 5.14 -20.43
N GLY A 77 -7.36 3.99 -20.70
CA GLY A 77 -6.13 3.88 -21.48
C GLY A 77 -6.26 4.47 -22.89
N GLN A 78 -7.39 4.23 -23.56
CA GLN A 78 -7.70 4.84 -24.86
C GLN A 78 -7.87 6.37 -24.75
N LEU A 79 -8.56 6.85 -23.71
CA LEU A 79 -8.81 8.29 -23.51
C LEU A 79 -7.51 9.08 -23.26
N ILE A 80 -6.57 8.52 -22.49
CA ILE A 80 -5.33 9.21 -22.11
C ILE A 80 -4.11 8.78 -22.94
N GLY A 81 -4.29 7.84 -23.88
CA GLY A 81 -3.23 7.33 -24.74
C GLY A 81 -2.18 6.48 -24.01
N ILE A 82 -2.55 5.78 -22.94
CA ILE A 82 -1.65 4.96 -22.11
C ILE A 82 -2.08 3.49 -22.19
N ASN A 83 -1.10 2.58 -22.07
CA ASN A 83 -1.36 1.15 -21.99
C ASN A 83 -2.32 0.80 -20.83
N PRO A 84 -3.43 0.08 -21.06
CA PRO A 84 -4.39 -0.31 -20.01
C PRO A 84 -3.76 -1.04 -18.82
N LEU A 85 -2.71 -1.84 -19.04
CA LEU A 85 -1.98 -2.49 -17.97
C LEU A 85 -1.36 -1.48 -16.99
N LEU A 86 -0.83 -0.37 -17.51
CA LEU A 86 -0.30 0.70 -16.66
C LEU A 86 -1.42 1.37 -15.87
N VAL A 87 -2.61 1.54 -16.47
CA VAL A 87 -3.78 2.09 -15.77
C VAL A 87 -4.17 1.22 -14.57
N VAL A 88 -4.18 -0.11 -14.73
CA VAL A 88 -4.42 -1.04 -13.62
C VAL A 88 -3.34 -0.93 -12.54
N LEU A 89 -2.07 -0.78 -12.93
CA LEU A 89 -0.96 -0.72 -11.98
C LEU A 89 -0.82 0.64 -11.27
N LEU A 90 -1.39 1.72 -11.81
CA LEU A 90 -1.24 3.06 -11.24
C LEU A 90 -1.73 3.13 -9.80
N TYR A 91 -2.92 2.59 -9.50
CA TYR A 91 -3.47 2.67 -8.14
C TYR A 91 -2.61 1.89 -7.13
N PRO A 92 -2.25 0.61 -7.33
CA PRO A 92 -1.33 -0.11 -6.45
C PRO A 92 0.03 0.58 -6.30
N LEU A 93 0.58 1.15 -7.37
CA LEU A 93 1.86 1.87 -7.32
C LEU A 93 1.77 3.12 -6.45
N ILE A 94 0.73 3.93 -6.62
CA ILE A 94 0.49 5.13 -5.81
C ILE A 94 0.28 4.73 -4.35
N TYR A 95 -0.57 3.74 -4.08
CA TYR A 95 -0.89 3.28 -2.74
C TYR A 95 0.36 2.74 -2.01
N GLY A 96 1.16 1.91 -2.71
CA GLY A 96 2.45 1.42 -2.23
C GLY A 96 3.44 2.55 -1.95
N THR A 97 3.49 3.57 -2.82
CA THR A 97 4.41 4.70 -2.67
C THR A 97 4.05 5.57 -1.47
N ILE A 98 2.75 5.87 -1.28
CA ILE A 98 2.27 6.61 -0.09
C ILE A 98 2.60 5.84 1.19
N SER A 99 2.36 4.52 1.20
CA SER A 99 2.68 3.65 2.33
C SER A 99 4.18 3.62 2.63
N LEU A 100 5.05 3.54 1.62
CA LEU A 100 6.51 3.62 1.78
C LEU A 100 6.93 4.96 2.41
N ILE A 101 6.45 6.07 1.86
CA ILE A 101 6.80 7.42 2.34
C ILE A 101 6.33 7.56 3.79
N SER A 102 5.10 7.14 4.08
CA SER A 102 4.55 7.15 5.43
C SER A 102 5.39 6.31 6.40
N ALA A 103 5.74 5.07 6.03
CA ALA A 103 6.55 4.20 6.88
C ALA A 103 7.93 4.80 7.18
N LEU A 104 8.55 5.47 6.20
CA LEU A 104 9.81 6.18 6.43
C LEU A 104 9.62 7.40 7.35
N LEU A 105 8.57 8.20 7.17
CA LEU A 105 8.26 9.33 8.04
C LEU A 105 8.07 8.88 9.49
N PHE A 106 7.25 7.85 9.72
CA PHE A 106 7.03 7.31 11.07
C PHE A 106 8.29 6.67 11.65
N TYR A 107 9.14 6.05 10.82
CA TYR A 107 10.46 5.60 11.27
C TYR A 107 11.31 6.74 11.83
N TYR A 108 11.36 7.89 11.14
CA TYR A 108 12.09 9.05 11.63
C TYR A 108 11.48 9.63 12.91
N ILE A 109 10.15 9.77 12.97
CA ILE A 109 9.44 10.28 14.16
C ILE A 109 9.73 9.41 15.40
N VAL A 110 9.62 8.08 15.27
CA VAL A 110 9.87 7.14 16.37
C VAL A 110 11.33 7.19 16.85
N ARG A 111 12.28 7.51 15.97
CA ARG A 111 13.71 7.59 16.29
C ARG A 111 14.12 8.93 16.90
N LEU A 112 13.48 10.03 16.51
CA LEU A 112 13.73 11.35 17.11
C LEU A 112 13.23 11.44 18.56
N ASN A 113 12.21 10.66 18.91
CA ASN A 113 11.63 10.63 20.25
C ASN A 113 12.30 9.62 21.21
N LYS A 114 13.46 9.07 20.85
CA LYS A 114 14.26 8.15 21.68
C LYS A 114 15.61 8.75 21.99
#